data_AF-A0A939YWH2-F1
#
_entry.id   AF-A0A939YWH2-F1
#
_cell.length_a   1.000
_cell.length_b   1.000
_cell.length_c   1.000
_cell.angle_alpha   90.00
_cell.angle_beta   90.00
_cell.angle_gamma   90.00
#
_symmetry.space_group_name_H-M   'P 1'
#
loop_
_entity.id
_entity.type
_entity.pdbx_description
1 polymer ?
#
loop_
_entity_poly.entity_id
_entity_poly.type
_entity_poly.pdbx_seq_one_letter_code
_entity_poly.pdbx_strand_id
1 'polypeptide(L)'
;KDIAASLNISVSQLKLVFREQTGTSVIGYLTDLRMKEAKRLIRENQYNFTQIADIVGFESIYYFSSRFKRITGMTPTEYARTLRQ
;
A
#
# COMPACT_ATOMS: atom_id res chain seq x y z
N LYS A 1 15.17 4.87 7.97
CA LYS A 1 16.29 5.73 8.42
C LYS A 1 17.55 5.41 7.62
N ASP A 2 17.66 4.16 7.19
CA ASP A 2 18.81 3.60 6.47
C ASP A 2 19.06 4.27 5.11
N ILE A 3 17.99 4.64 4.39
CA ILE A 3 18.09 5.37 3.10
C ILE A 3 18.69 6.78 3.26
N ALA A 4 18.38 7.48 4.35
CA ALA A 4 18.92 8.82 4.58
C ALA A 4 20.42 8.76 4.93
N ALA A 5 20.80 7.75 5.73
CA ALA A 5 22.18 7.47 6.09
C ALA A 5 23.03 7.07 4.86
N SER A 6 22.50 6.24 3.96
CA SER A 6 23.21 5.83 2.73
C SER A 6 23.41 6.98 1.73
N LEU A 7 22.58 8.02 1.80
CA LEU A 7 22.65 9.19 0.92
C LEU A 7 23.33 10.40 1.58
N ASN A 8 23.80 10.26 2.83
CA ASN A 8 24.44 11.31 3.61
C ASN A 8 23.59 12.60 3.74
N ILE A 9 22.26 12.46 3.76
CA ILE A 9 21.30 13.57 3.92
C ILE A 9 20.47 13.39 5.19
N SER A 10 19.92 14.49 5.70
CA SER A 10 18.99 14.41 6.82
C SER A 10 17.67 13.73 6.40
N VAL A 11 17.00 13.08 7.36
CA VAL A 11 15.66 12.48 7.14
C VAL A 11 14.65 13.53 6.66
N SER A 12 14.77 14.77 7.11
CA SER A 12 13.91 15.88 6.70
C SER A 12 14.14 16.26 5.23
N GLN A 13 15.40 16.33 4.79
CA GLN A 13 15.74 16.56 3.38
C GLN A 13 15.25 15.40 2.50
N LEU A 14 15.45 14.14 2.92
CA LEU A 14 14.95 12.99 2.18
C LEU A 14 13.42 13.06 2.00
N LYS A 15 12.67 13.41 3.05
CA LYS A 15 11.21 13.57 2.97
C LYS A 15 10.79 14.69 2.03
N LEU A 16 11.50 15.82 2.07
CA LEU A 16 11.24 16.97 1.20
C LEU A 16 11.47 16.61 -0.26
N VAL A 17 12.68 16.14 -0.59
CA VAL A 17 13.05 15.74 -1.95
C VAL A 17 12.13 14.65 -2.49
N PHE A 18 11.81 13.63 -1.68
CA PHE A 18 10.89 12.59 -2.10
C PHE A 18 9.50 13.15 -2.43
N ARG A 19 8.98 14.06 -1.61
CA ARG A 19 7.67 14.68 -1.85
C ARG A 19 7.69 15.60 -3.07
N GLU A 20 8.76 16.36 -3.29
CA GLU A 20 8.93 17.20 -4.48
C GLU A 20 8.95 16.35 -5.76
N GLN A 21 9.59 15.18 -5.73
CA GLN A 21 9.70 14.31 -6.90
C GLN A 21 8.46 13.45 -7.15
N THR A 22 7.77 13.00 -6.09
CA THR A 22 6.66 12.04 -6.20
C THR A 22 5.28 12.63 -5.94
N GLY A 23 5.20 13.87 -5.47
CA GLY A 23 3.97 14.55 -5.04
C GLY A 23 3.38 14.04 -3.72
N THR A 24 3.95 13.01 -3.09
CA THR A 24 3.41 12.39 -1.88
C THR A 24 4.50 12.07 -0.85
N SER A 25 4.09 11.71 0.36
CA SER A 25 5.04 11.21 1.36
C SER A 25 5.51 9.80 1.02
N VAL A 26 6.69 9.40 1.50
CA VAL A 26 7.22 8.03 1.37
C VAL A 26 6.19 6.98 1.82
N ILE A 27 5.52 7.22 2.95
CA ILE A 27 4.50 6.31 3.48
C ILE A 27 3.26 6.27 2.57
N GLY A 28 2.86 7.41 2.02
CA GLY A 28 1.76 7.49 1.05
C GLY A 28 2.09 6.66 -0.19
N TYR A 29 3.26 6.90 -0.78
CA TYR A 29 3.72 6.17 -1.96
C TYR A 29 3.80 4.66 -1.72
N LEU A 30 4.38 4.24 -0.59
CA LEU A 30 4.44 2.83 -0.21
C LEU A 30 3.04 2.23 -0.04
N THR A 31 2.11 2.98 0.57
CA THR A 31 0.73 2.55 0.71
C THR A 31 0.08 2.33 -0.66
N ASP A 32 0.30 3.24 -1.61
CA ASP A 32 -0.25 3.11 -2.97
C ASP A 32 0.32 1.91 -3.71
N LEU A 33 1.63 1.65 -3.59
CA LEU A 33 2.26 0.45 -4.14
C LEU A 33 1.65 -0.83 -3.54
N ARG A 34 1.51 -0.88 -2.21
CA ARG A 34 0.89 -2.01 -1.52
C ARG A 34 -0.56 -2.23 -1.97
N MET A 35 -1.33 -1.16 -2.18
CA MET A 35 -2.71 -1.26 -2.67
C MET A 35 -2.78 -1.74 -4.12
N LYS A 36 -1.86 -1.30 -4.99
CA LYS A 36 -1.75 -1.80 -6.37
C LYS A 36 -1.50 -3.31 -6.37
N GLU A 37 -0.58 -3.78 -5.54
CA GLU A 37 -0.26 -5.19 -5.42
C GLU A 37 -1.42 -6.00 -4.82
N ALA A 38 -2.07 -5.48 -3.77
CA ALA A 38 -3.25 -6.12 -3.19
C ALA A 38 -4.35 -6.32 -4.24
N LYS A 39 -4.62 -5.31 -5.09
CA LYS A 39 -5.59 -5.45 -6.19
C LYS A 39 -5.19 -6.54 -7.19
N ARG A 40 -3.89 -6.69 -7.49
CA ARG A 40 -3.38 -7.75 -8.37
C ARG A 40 -3.66 -9.12 -7.77
N LEU A 41 -3.28 -9.34 -6.51
CA LEU A 41 -3.47 -10.60 -5.79
C LEU A 41 -4.96 -10.97 -5.65
N ILE A 42 -5.84 -9.98 -5.43
CA ILE A 42 -7.29 -10.21 -5.39
C ILE A 42 -7.81 -10.69 -6.76
N ARG A 43 -7.32 -10.13 -7.88
CA ARG A 43 -7.69 -10.57 -9.22
C ARG A 43 -7.24 -11.99 -9.53
N GLU A 44 -6.05 -12.35 -9.06
CA GLU A 44 -5.50 -13.71 -9.23
C GLU A 44 -6.25 -14.76 -8.41
N ASN A 45 -6.96 -14.33 -7.36
CA ASN A 45 -7.83 -15.17 -6.53
C ASN A 45 -7.13 -16.42 -5.97
N GLN A 46 -5.81 -16.34 -5.74
CA GLN A 46 -4.99 -17.43 -5.18
C GLN A 46 -4.87 -17.38 -3.65
N TYR A 47 -5.19 -16.23 -3.05
CA TYR A 47 -4.97 -15.97 -1.63
C TYR A 47 -6.24 -15.41 -0.99
N ASN A 48 -6.46 -15.72 0.30
CA ASN A 48 -7.49 -15.06 1.08
C ASN A 48 -7.04 -13.67 1.55
N PHE A 49 -7.96 -12.84 2.04
CA PHE A 49 -7.64 -11.45 2.39
C PHE A 49 -6.65 -11.30 3.56
N THR A 50 -6.58 -12.28 4.47
CA THR A 50 -5.57 -12.29 5.55
C THR A 50 -4.18 -12.46 4.96
N GLN A 51 -4.01 -13.46 4.09
CA GLN A 51 -2.74 -13.72 3.40
C GLN A 51 -2.32 -12.53 2.53
N ILE A 52 -3.27 -11.90 1.82
CA ILE A 52 -2.98 -10.71 1.02
C ILE A 52 -2.49 -9.56 1.90
N ALA A 53 -3.12 -9.33 3.06
CA ALA A 53 -2.67 -8.31 4.01
C ALA A 53 -1.23 -8.56 4.48
N ASP A 54 -0.90 -9.81 4.80
CA ASP A 54 0.46 -10.20 5.20
C ASP A 54 1.48 -10.00 4.06
N ILE A 55 1.17 -10.47 2.84
CA ILE A 55 2.04 -10.35 1.66
C ILE A 55 2.34 -8.88 1.34
N VAL A 56 1.32 -8.01 1.40
CA VAL A 56 1.50 -6.57 1.13
C VAL A 56 2.00 -5.79 2.35
N GLY A 57 2.37 -6.46 3.44
CA GLY A 57 3.06 -5.89 4.59
C GLY A 57 2.17 -5.08 5.52
N PHE A 58 0.93 -5.53 5.74
CA PHE A 58 0.02 -5.02 6.77
C PHE A 58 0.00 -5.96 7.97
N GLU A 59 0.20 -5.41 9.16
CA GLU A 59 0.18 -6.17 10.42
C GLU A 59 -1.22 -6.66 10.83
N SER A 60 -2.27 -6.14 10.20
CA SER A 60 -3.65 -6.47 10.53
C SER A 60 -4.55 -6.41 9.30
N ILE A 61 -5.37 -7.44 9.13
CA ILE A 61 -6.42 -7.48 8.12
C ILE A 61 -7.43 -6.34 8.26
N TYR A 62 -7.72 -5.89 9.49
CA TYR A 62 -8.63 -4.77 9.74
C TYR A 62 -8.02 -3.43 9.27
N TYR A 63 -6.73 -3.23 9.55
CA TYR A 63 -6.01 -2.05 9.06
C TYR A 63 -5.87 -2.05 7.54
N PHE A 64 -5.55 -3.21 6.96
CA PHE A 64 -5.55 -3.40 5.51
C PHE A 64 -6.92 -3.06 4.89
N SER A 65 -8.00 -3.67 5.38
CA SER A 65 -9.34 -3.52 4.81
C SER A 65 -9.85 -2.08 4.89
N SER A 66 -9.62 -1.40 6.03
CA SER A 66 -10.00 0.01 6.20
C SER A 66 -9.21 0.94 5.27
N ARG A 67 -7.89 0.72 5.13
CA ARG A 67 -7.05 1.46 4.19
C ARG A 67 -7.43 1.20 2.74
N PHE A 68 -7.67 -0.05 2.37
CA PHE A 68 -8.09 -0.45 1.04
C PHE A 68 -9.42 0.23 0.68
N LYS A 69 -10.41 0.23 1.58
CA LYS A 69 -11.67 0.96 1.37
C LYS A 69 -11.46 2.44 1.19
N ARG A 70 -10.65 3.07 2.04
CA ARG A 70 -10.38 4.51 1.96
C ARG A 70 -9.74 4.92 0.63
N ILE A 71 -8.84 4.09 0.09
CA ILE A 71 -8.09 4.42 -1.13
C ILE A 71 -8.87 4.04 -2.39
N THR A 72 -9.60 2.93 -2.36
CA THR A 72 -10.26 2.37 -3.55
C THR A 72 -11.76 2.68 -3.64
N GLY A 73 -12.36 3.16 -2.55
CA GLY A 73 -13.80 3.35 -2.41
C GLY A 73 -14.56 2.07 -2.02
N MET A 74 -13.93 0.90 -2.06
CA MET A 74 -14.57 -0.41 -1.83
C MET A 74 -13.76 -1.25 -0.86
N THR A 75 -14.42 -2.05 -0.03
CA THR A 75 -13.73 -3.08 0.77
C THR A 75 -13.09 -4.13 -0.16
N PRO A 76 -12.08 -4.88 0.31
CA PRO A 76 -11.49 -5.97 -0.47
C PRO A 76 -12.53 -6.97 -0.99
N THR A 77 -13.53 -7.30 -0.17
CA THR A 77 -14.65 -8.19 -0.53
C THR A 77 -15.54 -7.61 -1.62
N GLU A 78 -15.91 -6.32 -1.51
CA GLU A 78 -16.69 -5.64 -2.55
C GLU A 78 -15.92 -5.58 -3.87
N TYR A 79 -14.63 -5.25 -3.84
CA TYR A 79 -13.76 -5.24 -5.02
C TYR A 79 -13.61 -6.63 -5.64
N ALA A 80 -13.46 -7.69 -4.84
CA ALA A 80 -13.41 -9.06 -5.36
C ALA A 80 -14.72 -9.47 -6.04
N ARG A 81 -15.87 -8.99 -5.55
CA ARG A 81 -17.18 -9.27 -6.13
C ARG A 81 -17.37 -8.62 -7.51
N THR A 82 -16.83 -7.42 -7.74
CA THR A 82 -16.93 -6.75 -9.04
C THR A 82 -16.11 -7.43 -10.14
N LEU A 83 -15.15 -8.30 -9.77
CA LEU A 83 -14.31 -9.04 -10.72
C LEU A 83 -14.90 -10.39 -11.14
N ARG A 84 -15.97 -10.84 -10.48
CA ARG A 84 -16.63 -12.14 -10.70
C ARG A 84 -17.96 -12.02 -11.46
N GLN A 85 -18.28 -10.83 -11.95
CA GLN A 85 -19.39 -10.57 -12.88
C GLN A 85 -18.86 -10.62 -14.31
#